data_AF-A0A382W9Y3-F1
#
_entry.id   AF-A0A382W9Y3-F1
#
_cell.length_a   1.000
_cell.length_b   1.000
_cell.length_c   1.000
_cell.angle_alpha   90.00
_cell.angle_beta   90.00
_cell.angle_gamma   90.00
#
_symmetry.space_group_name_H-M   'P 1'
#
loop_
_entity.id
_entity.type
_entity.pdbx_description
1 polymer ?
#
loop_
_entity_poly.entity_id
_entity_poly.type
_entity_poly.pdbx_seq_one_letter_code
_entity_poly.pdbx_strand_id
1 'polypeptide(L)'
;MAINVNTVYQTVLTILNKEQRGYITPDEFNKIGTQVQLDIFEQYFDDLNQQLRVPQADVDYSDRIENIDERISIFKTFGDATYDNVTTPNNPFWVLPAV
;
A
#
# COMPACT_ATOMS: atom_id res chain seq x y z
N MET A 1 19.28 4.90 -10.51
CA MET A 1 19.10 6.09 -9.65
C MET A 1 19.71 5.74 -8.29
N ALA A 2 20.82 6.38 -7.91
CA ALA A 2 21.48 6.07 -6.64
C ALA A 2 20.88 6.96 -5.54
N ILE A 3 20.34 6.34 -4.50
CA ILE A 3 19.88 7.05 -3.30
C ILE A 3 21.10 7.56 -2.54
N ASN A 4 21.13 8.86 -2.25
CA ASN A 4 22.21 9.47 -1.48
C ASN A 4 22.07 9.12 0.00
N VAL A 5 23.15 8.63 0.62
CA VAL A 5 23.18 8.21 2.03
C VAL A 5 22.74 9.34 2.97
N ASN A 6 23.07 10.59 2.65
CA ASN A 6 22.64 11.74 3.46
C ASN A 6 21.12 11.97 3.39
N THR A 7 20.49 11.70 2.25
CA THR A 7 19.03 11.80 2.11
C THR A 7 18.33 10.74 2.97
N VAL A 8 18.85 9.52 3.03
CA VAL A 8 18.34 8.46 3.90
C VAL A 8 18.49 8.85 5.36
N TYR A 9 19.68 9.31 5.76
CA TYR A 9 19.98 9.68 7.14
C TYR A 9 19.06 10.79 7.67
N GLN A 10 18.89 11.87 6.90
CA GLN A 10 18.01 12.98 7.31
C GLN A 10 16.55 12.55 7.39
N THR A 11 16.10 11.68 6.48
CA THR A 11 14.72 11.16 6.52
C THR A 11 14.47 10.32 7.78
N VAL A 12 15.41 9.44 8.15
CA VAL A 12 15.32 8.63 9.38
C VAL A 12 15.31 9.52 10.63
N LEU A 13 16.16 10.55 10.69
CA LEU A 13 16.19 11.50 11.80
C LEU A 13 14.88 12.28 11.96
N THR A 14 14.28 12.72 10.86
CA THR A 14 12.97 13.38 10.88
C THR A 14 11.89 12.44 11.41
N ILE A 15 11.85 11.18 10.93
CA ILE A 15 10.85 10.19 11.36
C ILE A 15 10.99 9.89 12.85
N LEU A 16 12.22 9.77 13.37
CA LEU A 16 12.44 9.51 14.81
C LEU A 16 11.99 10.67 15.71
N ASN A 17 11.97 11.91 15.20
CA ASN A 17 11.57 13.09 15.96
C ASN A 17 10.06 13.45 15.83
N LYS A 18 9.25 12.57 15.23
CA LYS A 18 7.85 12.86 14.85
C LYS A 18 6.90 13.25 16.01
N GLU A 19 7.19 12.83 17.24
CA GLU A 19 6.34 13.08 18.42
C GLU A 19 6.84 14.21 19.36
N GLN A 20 8.01 14.79 19.09
CA GLN A 20 8.68 15.68 20.07
C GLN A 20 8.83 17.14 19.63
N ARG A 21 8.52 17.46 18.37
CA ARG A 21 8.65 18.82 17.84
C ARG A 21 7.26 19.33 17.59
N GLY A 22 6.73 20.15 18.49
CA GLY A 22 5.42 20.81 18.36
C GLY A 22 5.24 21.70 17.10
N TYR A 23 6.21 21.68 16.18
CA TYR A 23 6.16 22.31 14.86
C TYR A 23 6.77 21.35 13.83
N ILE A 24 6.00 21.04 12.78
CA ILE A 24 6.37 20.17 11.65
C ILE A 24 6.34 21.03 10.38
N THR A 25 7.40 20.98 9.57
CA THR A 25 7.41 21.68 8.27
C THR A 25 6.57 20.92 7.22
N PRO A 26 6.07 21.57 6.15
CA PRO A 26 5.26 20.89 5.13
C PRO A 26 5.95 19.66 4.51
N ASP A 27 7.27 19.69 4.32
CA ASP A 27 8.04 18.55 3.80
C ASP A 27 8.09 17.38 4.80
N GLU A 28 8.30 17.67 6.08
CA GLU A 28 8.26 16.66 7.14
C GLU A 28 6.85 16.07 7.32
N PHE A 29 5.81 16.89 7.19
CA PHE A 29 4.41 16.43 7.23
C PHE A 29 4.11 15.47 6.07
N ASN A 30 4.51 15.81 4.84
CA ASN A 30 4.29 14.94 3.67
C ASN A 30 5.00 13.59 3.82
N LYS A 31 6.22 13.59 4.38
CA LYS A 31 6.98 12.36 4.65
C LYS A 31 6.32 11.50 5.73
N ILE A 32 5.91 12.10 6.84
CA ILE A 32 5.19 11.38 7.90
C ILE A 32 3.85 10.85 7.38
N GLY A 33 3.12 11.66 6.60
CA GLY A 33 1.88 11.25 5.95
C GLY A 33 2.06 10.04 5.03
N THR A 34 3.13 10.03 4.23
CA THR A 34 3.47 8.88 3.38
C THR A 34 3.80 7.65 4.22
N GLN A 35 4.56 7.79 5.31
CA GLN A 35 4.86 6.67 6.20
C GLN A 35 3.59 6.10 6.83
N VAL A 36 2.71 6.96 7.36
CA VAL A 36 1.42 6.53 7.96
C VAL A 36 0.53 5.84 6.93
N GLN A 37 0.52 6.31 5.67
CA GLN A 37 -0.21 5.64 4.60
C GLN A 37 0.32 4.23 4.33
N LEU A 38 1.65 4.04 4.31
CA LEU A 38 2.26 2.72 4.15
C LEU A 38 1.95 1.80 5.34
N ASP A 39 2.05 2.31 6.58
CA ASP A 39 1.74 1.55 7.79
C ASP A 39 0.27 1.09 7.80
N ILE A 40 -0.67 1.96 7.41
CA ILE A 40 -2.10 1.63 7.27
C ILE A 40 -2.31 0.55 6.19
N PHE A 41 -1.61 0.70 5.06
CA PHE A 41 -1.69 -0.27 3.97
C PHE A 41 -1.24 -1.66 4.44
N GLU A 42 -0.07 -1.78 5.08
CA GLU A 42 0.43 -3.05 5.63
C GLU A 42 -0.55 -3.66 6.64
N GLN A 43 -1.09 -2.84 7.56
CA GLN A 43 -2.02 -3.30 8.58
C GLN A 43 -3.30 -3.93 7.96
N TYR A 44 -3.83 -3.37 6.87
CA TYR A 44 -5.01 -3.96 6.22
C TYR A 44 -4.75 -5.38 5.68
N PHE A 45 -3.55 -5.67 5.15
CA PHE A 45 -3.23 -7.01 4.67
C PHE A 45 -3.03 -8.00 5.82
N ASP A 46 -2.44 -7.56 6.93
CA ASP A 46 -2.28 -8.38 8.13
C ASP A 46 -3.65 -8.73 8.74
N ASP A 47 -4.55 -7.74 8.84
CA ASP A 47 -5.90 -7.94 9.35
C ASP A 47 -6.72 -8.86 8.43
N LEU A 48 -6.61 -8.69 7.11
CA LEU A 48 -7.25 -9.57 6.13
C LEU A 48 -6.78 -11.02 6.29
N ASN A 49 -5.47 -11.23 6.40
CA ASN A 49 -4.88 -12.56 6.54
C ASN A 49 -5.32 -13.24 7.85
N GLN A 50 -5.42 -12.49 8.95
CA GLN A 50 -5.95 -13.03 10.20
C GLN A 50 -7.41 -13.46 10.08
N GLN A 51 -8.22 -12.64 9.40
CA GLN A 51 -9.64 -12.88 9.25
C GLN A 51 -9.97 -14.04 8.30
N LEU A 52 -9.17 -14.27 7.27
CA LEU A 52 -9.28 -15.45 6.40
C LEU A 52 -9.06 -16.77 7.14
N ARG A 53 -8.41 -16.74 8.32
CA ARG A 53 -8.12 -17.93 9.13
C ARG A 53 -9.24 -18.27 10.13
N VAL A 54 -10.26 -17.43 10.25
CA VAL A 54 -11.36 -17.60 11.20
C VAL A 54 -12.67 -17.81 10.44
N PRO A 55 -13.52 -18.78 10.81
CA PRO A 55 -14.85 -18.91 10.24
C PRO A 55 -15.66 -17.63 10.42
N GLN A 56 -16.31 -17.16 9.35
CA GLN A 56 -17.05 -15.89 9.34
C GLN A 56 -18.57 -16.11 9.32
N ALA A 57 -19.30 -15.14 9.85
CA ALA A 57 -20.75 -15.10 9.71
C ALA A 57 -21.07 -14.39 8.39
N ASP A 58 -21.80 -15.08 7.52
CA ASP A 58 -22.23 -14.60 6.21
C ASP A 58 -23.45 -13.68 6.35
N VAL A 59 -23.21 -12.46 6.84
CA VAL A 59 -24.21 -11.41 7.02
C VAL A 59 -23.57 -10.10 6.63
N ASP A 60 -24.11 -9.39 5.65
CA ASP A 60 -23.51 -8.23 4.97
C ASP A 60 -22.85 -7.20 5.90
N TYR A 61 -23.47 -6.83 7.03
CA TYR A 61 -22.90 -5.85 7.97
C TYR A 61 -21.92 -6.43 9.01
N SER A 62 -21.86 -7.75 9.11
CA SER A 62 -20.99 -8.48 10.04
C SER A 62 -19.81 -9.16 9.34
N ASP A 63 -19.78 -9.16 8.01
CA ASP A 63 -18.65 -9.65 7.23
C ASP A 63 -17.48 -8.66 7.37
N ARG A 64 -16.46 -9.11 8.10
CA ARG A 64 -15.29 -8.30 8.36
C ARG A 64 -14.28 -8.37 7.20
N ILE A 65 -14.31 -9.44 6.38
CA ILE A 65 -13.51 -9.54 5.16
C ILE A 65 -14.00 -8.50 4.16
N GLU A 66 -15.31 -8.43 3.93
CA GLU A 66 -15.88 -7.45 2.99
C GLU A 66 -15.56 -6.02 3.42
N ASN A 67 -15.71 -5.70 4.71
CA ASN A 67 -15.37 -4.36 5.20
C ASN A 67 -13.89 -4.00 5.05
N ILE A 68 -12.98 -4.97 5.20
CA ILE A 68 -11.55 -4.73 4.94
C ILE A 68 -11.32 -4.56 3.43
N ASP A 69 -11.96 -5.36 2.59
CA ASP A 69 -11.77 -5.28 1.14
C ASP A 69 -12.26 -3.92 0.58
N GLU A 70 -13.36 -3.38 1.11
CA GLU A 70 -13.83 -2.03 0.81
C GLU A 70 -12.79 -0.96 1.16
N ARG A 71 -12.13 -1.08 2.32
CA ARG A 71 -11.07 -0.16 2.73
C ARG A 71 -9.83 -0.28 1.85
N ILE A 72 -9.49 -1.50 1.41
CA ILE A 72 -8.38 -1.76 0.48
C ILE A 72 -8.71 -1.22 -0.94
N SER A 73 -9.99 -1.16 -1.31
CA SER A 73 -10.43 -0.77 -2.66
C SER A 73 -9.86 0.56 -3.15
N ILE A 74 -9.62 1.51 -2.24
CA ILE A 74 -9.04 2.83 -2.54
C ILE A 74 -7.63 2.71 -3.15
N PHE A 75 -6.91 1.64 -2.81
CA PHE A 75 -5.56 1.37 -3.31
C PHE A 75 -5.55 0.46 -4.55
N LYS A 76 -6.70 -0.09 -4.95
CA LYS A 76 -6.80 -0.95 -6.14
C LYS A 76 -6.85 -0.09 -7.39
N THR A 77 -6.10 -0.51 -8.40
CA THR A 77 -6.17 0.08 -9.74
C THR A 77 -6.82 -0.92 -10.69
N PHE A 78 -7.66 -0.42 -11.58
CA PHE A 78 -8.34 -1.23 -12.58
C PHE A 78 -7.88 -0.77 -13.96
N GLY A 79 -7.63 -1.71 -14.85
CA GLY A 79 -7.30 -1.43 -16.24
C GLY A 79 -7.28 -2.70 -17.05
N ASP A 80 -7.26 -2.54 -18.37
CA ASP A 80 -7.26 -3.66 -19.29
C ASP A 80 -5.90 -4.37 -19.27
N ALA A 81 -5.91 -5.66 -18.92
CA ALA A 81 -4.75 -6.52 -19.12
C ALA A 81 -4.64 -6.82 -20.62
N THR A 82 -3.52 -6.45 -21.24
CA THR A 82 -3.27 -6.75 -22.66
C THR A 82 -2.48 -8.05 -22.77
N TYR A 83 -2.95 -8.96 -23.61
CA TYR A 83 -2.25 -10.22 -23.87
C TYR A 83 -1.13 -9.98 -24.88
N ASP A 84 0.13 -10.08 -24.44
CA ASP A 84 1.27 -9.94 -25.33
C ASP A 84 1.69 -11.30 -25.89
N ASN A 85 1.25 -11.56 -27.11
CA ASN A 85 1.69 -12.67 -27.95
C ASN A 85 2.49 -12.19 -29.17
N VAL A 86 2.79 -10.89 -29.25
CA VAL A 86 3.46 -10.28 -30.40
C VAL A 86 4.96 -10.16 -30.13
N THR A 87 5.36 -9.82 -28.91
CA THR A 87 6.79 -9.64 -28.56
C THR A 87 7.45 -10.93 -28.09
N THR A 88 6.72 -11.83 -27.43
CA THR A 88 7.22 -13.16 -26.98
C THR A 88 6.29 -14.31 -27.38
N PRO A 89 6.24 -14.70 -28.67
CA PRO A 89 5.29 -15.70 -29.18
C PRO A 89 5.40 -17.11 -28.57
N ASN A 90 6.58 -17.44 -28.02
CA ASN A 90 6.84 -18.75 -27.41
C ASN A 90 6.56 -18.78 -25.89
N ASN A 91 6.30 -17.63 -25.27
CA ASN A 91 5.92 -17.53 -23.86
C ASN A 91 5.05 -16.29 -23.63
N PRO A 92 3.83 -16.27 -24.19
CA PRO A 92 2.96 -15.11 -24.10
C PRO A 92 2.47 -14.91 -22.66
N PHE A 93 2.33 -13.65 -22.26
CA PHE A 93 1.92 -13.27 -20.91
C PHE A 93 0.95 -12.09 -20.95
N TRP A 94 0.21 -11.90 -19.86
CA TRP A 94 -0.61 -10.70 -19.68
C TRP A 94 0.27 -9.58 -19.15
N VAL A 95 0.31 -8.46 -19.88
CA VAL A 95 0.96 -7.25 -19.39
C VAL A 95 0.10 -6.67 -18.28
N LEU A 96 0.74 -6.29 -17.18
CA LEU A 96 0.09 -5.58 -16.09
C LEU A 96 -0.58 -4.31 -16.65
N PRO A 97 -1.82 -3.99 -16.23
CA PRO A 97 -2.47 -2.75 -16.63
C PRO A 97 -1.56 -1.56 -16.30
N ALA A 98 -1.23 -0.77 -17.31
CA ALA A 98 -0.54 0.50 -17.10
C ALA A 98 -1.59 1.53 -16.66
N VAL A 99 -1.42 2.09 -15.46
CA VAL A 99 -2.19 3.23 -14.95
C VAL A 99 -1.58 4.52 -15.45
#